data_AF-A0A817GUX2-F1
#
_entry.id   AF-A0A817GUX2-F1
#
_cell.length_a   1.000
_cell.length_b   1.000
_cell.length_c   1.000
_cell.angle_alpha   90.00
_cell.angle_beta   90.00
_cell.angle_gamma   90.00
#
_symmetry.space_group_name_H-M   'P 1'
#
loop_
_entity.id
_entity.type
_entity.pdbx_description
1 polymer ?
#
loop_
_entity_poly.entity_id
_entity_poly.type
_entity_poly.pdbx_seq_one_letter_code
_entity_poly.pdbx_strand_id
1 'polypeptide(L)'
;MYPNMIRTNRLQPSAIVDLTICAKCDVNRPNAFNNNNTLSFHELPEHIQLSIERKRLADYCLKAYKKVNHTREETRETTVRQCENSFYVDTIRAFRDRPYEYRGLHK
;
A
#
# COMPACT_ATOMS: atom_id res chain seq x y z
N MET A 1 12.11 17.90 -4.98
CA MET A 1 11.73 17.35 -6.30
C MET A 1 10.33 16.73 -6.25
N TYR A 2 10.14 15.63 -5.51
CA TYR A 2 8.86 14.91 -5.44
C TYR A 2 7.63 15.72 -4.98
N PRO A 3 7.71 16.66 -4.00
CA PRO A 3 6.57 17.49 -3.63
C PRO A 3 6.03 18.35 -4.79
N ASN A 4 6.89 18.76 -5.72
CA ASN A 4 6.47 19.50 -6.91
C ASN A 4 5.85 18.58 -7.94
N MET A 5 6.40 17.37 -8.16
CA MET A 5 5.79 16.38 -9.06
C MET A 5 4.39 15.94 -8.57
N ILE A 6 4.22 15.75 -7.25
CA ILE A 6 2.93 15.42 -6.63
C ILE A 6 1.92 16.55 -6.83
N ARG A 7 2.34 17.82 -6.66
CA ARG A 7 1.48 18.99 -6.89
C ARG A 7 1.10 19.13 -8.37
N THR A 8 2.07 19.03 -9.28
CA THR A 8 1.86 19.26 -10.71
C THR A 8 0.92 18.22 -11.33
N ASN A 9 1.05 16.96 -10.92
CA ASN A 9 0.23 15.85 -11.46
C ASN A 9 -0.98 15.51 -10.58
N ARG A 10 -1.23 16.29 -9.51
CA ARG A 10 -2.27 16.05 -8.48
C ARG A 10 -2.28 14.60 -7.95
N LEU A 11 -1.10 14.06 -7.67
CA LEU A 11 -0.96 12.68 -7.20
C LEU A 11 -1.46 12.55 -5.77
N GLN A 12 -2.53 11.80 -5.58
CA GLN A 12 -3.07 11.48 -4.26
C GLN A 12 -3.54 10.02 -4.23
N PRO A 13 -3.43 9.31 -3.09
CA PRO A 13 -3.80 7.90 -3.00
C PRO A 13 -5.25 7.61 -3.43
N SER A 14 -6.17 8.52 -3.10
CA SER A 14 -7.59 8.45 -3.50
C SER A 14 -7.85 8.72 -4.98
N ALA A 15 -6.93 9.37 -5.70
CA ALA A 15 -7.08 9.66 -7.13
C ALA A 15 -6.49 8.58 -8.03
N ILE A 16 -5.80 7.58 -7.46
CA ILE A 16 -5.37 6.37 -8.17
C ILE A 16 -6.59 5.46 -8.25
N VAL A 17 -7.20 5.38 -9.44
CA VAL A 17 -8.44 4.64 -9.65
C VAL A 17 -8.19 3.50 -10.63
N ASP A 18 -8.49 2.28 -10.22
CA ASP A 18 -8.66 1.13 -11.12
C ASP A 18 -10.09 1.10 -11.66
N LEU A 19 -10.28 0.55 -12.86
CA LEU A 19 -11.58 0.42 -13.54
C LEU A 19 -12.64 -0.34 -12.71
N THR A 20 -12.23 -1.10 -11.69
CA THR A 20 -13.07 -1.94 -10.83
C THR A 20 -13.42 -1.31 -9.48
N ILE A 21 -12.82 -0.17 -9.10
CA ILE A 21 -12.99 0.44 -7.76
C ILE A 21 -14.29 1.28 -7.64
N CYS A 22 -15.14 1.30 -8.68
CA CYS A 22 -16.45 1.95 -8.63
C CYS A 22 -17.59 1.03 -8.11
N ALA A 23 -17.33 0.16 -7.12
CA ALA A 23 -18.37 -0.47 -6.30
C ALA A 23 -17.82 -1.08 -5.00
N LYS A 24 -18.26 -0.51 -3.86
CA LYS A 24 -18.37 -1.04 -2.48
C LYS A 24 -17.16 -1.77 -1.84
N CYS A 25 -16.70 -1.22 -0.70
CA CYS A 25 -15.89 -1.92 0.30
C CYS A 25 -16.78 -2.35 1.48
N ASP A 26 -16.90 -3.65 1.73
CA ASP A 26 -17.51 -4.25 2.93
C ASP A 26 -16.56 -5.31 3.51
N VAL A 27 -15.37 -4.94 4.02
CA VAL A 27 -14.57 -5.88 4.81
C VAL A 27 -13.57 -5.17 5.73
N ASN A 28 -13.94 -5.04 7.01
CA ASN A 28 -12.98 -5.22 8.10
C ASN A 28 -13.72 -5.54 9.40
N ARG A 29 -13.77 -6.82 9.78
CA ARG A 29 -13.93 -7.19 11.19
C ARG A 29 -12.98 -8.35 11.51
N PRO A 30 -11.97 -8.14 12.36
CA PRO A 30 -11.19 -9.23 12.90
C PRO A 30 -11.88 -9.74 14.16
N ASN A 31 -12.30 -11.01 14.16
CA ASN A 31 -12.61 -11.70 15.40
C ASN A 31 -11.39 -12.52 15.84
N ALA A 32 -10.95 -12.20 17.06
CA ALA A 32 -9.90 -12.87 17.80
C ALA A 32 -10.31 -14.31 18.15
N PHE A 33 -9.34 -15.22 18.14
CA PHE A 33 -9.48 -16.47 18.88
C PHE A 33 -8.24 -16.79 19.70
N ASN A 34 -8.52 -17.06 20.97
CA ASN A 34 -7.65 -17.58 22.00
C ASN A 34 -7.70 -19.12 22.03
N ASN A 35 -6.57 -19.70 22.44
CA ASN A 35 -6.36 -20.96 23.18
C ASN A 35 -6.28 -22.32 22.45
N ASN A 36 -5.06 -22.87 22.50
CA ASN A 36 -4.67 -24.18 23.04
C ASN A 36 -5.48 -25.43 22.61
N ASN A 37 -5.61 -25.63 21.31
CA ASN A 37 -5.86 -26.96 20.74
C ASN A 37 -5.01 -27.10 19.47
N THR A 38 -4.50 -28.31 19.19
CA THR A 38 -3.83 -28.60 17.91
C THR A 38 -4.88 -28.59 16.80
N LEU A 39 -5.16 -27.40 16.29
CA LEU A 39 -6.13 -27.17 15.22
C LEU A 39 -5.63 -27.74 13.89
N SER A 40 -6.55 -28.26 13.09
CA SER A 40 -6.28 -28.59 11.70
C SER A 40 -5.92 -27.33 10.91
N PHE A 41 -5.13 -27.48 9.85
CA PHE A 41 -4.68 -26.34 9.03
C PHE A 41 -5.83 -25.47 8.51
N HIS A 42 -6.96 -26.11 8.14
CA HIS A 42 -8.16 -25.42 7.64
C HIS A 42 -8.96 -24.67 8.72
N GLU A 43 -8.68 -24.94 9.99
CA GLU A 43 -9.34 -24.29 11.13
C GLU A 43 -8.50 -23.11 11.66
N LEU A 44 -7.30 -22.91 11.11
CA LEU A 44 -6.43 -21.80 11.50
C LEU A 44 -6.96 -20.46 10.97
N PRO A 45 -6.72 -19.37 11.70
CA PRO A 45 -6.93 -18.03 11.17
C PRO A 45 -6.17 -17.81 9.86
N GLU A 46 -6.79 -17.13 8.91
CA GLU A 46 -6.24 -16.88 7.57
C GLU A 46 -4.80 -16.31 7.63
N HIS A 47 -4.52 -15.37 8.54
CA HIS A 47 -3.18 -14.79 8.66
C HIS A 47 -2.10 -15.81 9.06
N ILE A 48 -2.45 -16.79 9.92
CA ILE A 48 -1.52 -17.86 10.33
C ILE A 48 -1.36 -18.83 9.18
N GLN A 49 -2.46 -19.20 8.51
CA GLN A 49 -2.43 -20.07 7.34
C GLN A 49 -1.49 -19.51 6.26
N LEU A 50 -1.66 -18.23 5.91
CA LEU A 50 -0.80 -17.51 4.95
C LEU A 50 0.67 -17.52 5.38
N SER A 51 0.96 -17.37 6.67
CA SER A 51 2.35 -17.40 7.18
C SER A 51 3.01 -18.78 6.99
N ILE A 52 2.26 -19.86 7.25
CA ILE A 52 2.72 -21.24 7.09
C ILE A 52 2.93 -21.55 5.62
N GLU A 53 1.99 -21.16 4.76
CA GLU A 53 2.09 -21.32 3.31
C GLU A 53 3.29 -20.57 2.74
N ARG A 54 3.46 -19.29 3.09
CA ARG A 54 4.61 -18.47 2.65
C ARG A 54 5.94 -19.11 3.05
N LYS A 55 6.03 -19.63 4.28
CA LYS A 55 7.23 -20.32 4.75
C LYS A 55 7.52 -21.58 3.94
N ARG A 56 6.52 -22.46 3.77
CA ARG A 56 6.65 -23.69 2.99
C ARG A 56 7.03 -23.43 1.54
N LEU A 57 6.44 -22.41 0.93
CA LEU A 57 6.76 -21.99 -0.44
C LEU A 57 8.22 -21.51 -0.55
N ALA A 58 8.68 -20.70 0.39
CA ALA A 58 10.07 -20.21 0.41
C ALA A 58 11.09 -21.36 0.50
N ASP A 59 10.84 -22.33 1.39
CA ASP A 59 11.69 -23.51 1.56
C ASP A 59 11.72 -24.37 0.28
N TYR A 60 10.57 -24.56 -0.37
CA TYR A 60 10.48 -25.26 -1.64
C TYR A 60 11.25 -24.53 -2.75
N CYS A 61 11.07 -23.21 -2.86
CA CYS A 61 11.76 -22.40 -3.86
C CYS A 61 13.29 -22.42 -3.68
N LEU A 62 13.77 -22.40 -2.44
CA LEU A 62 15.19 -22.62 -2.13
C LEU A 62 15.68 -24.00 -2.55
N LYS A 63 14.90 -25.05 -2.29
CA LYS A 63 15.29 -26.43 -2.61
C LYS A 63 15.30 -26.70 -4.12
N ALA A 64 14.26 -26.29 -4.84
CA ALA A 64 14.08 -26.59 -6.26
C ALA A 64 14.80 -25.59 -7.18
N TYR A 65 14.68 -24.30 -6.88
CA TYR A 65 15.14 -23.21 -7.76
C TYR A 65 16.38 -22.47 -7.22
N LYS A 66 16.85 -22.81 -6.01
CA LYS A 66 18.00 -22.18 -5.33
C LYS A 66 17.83 -20.67 -5.12
N LYS A 67 16.60 -20.17 -5.20
CA LYS A 67 16.24 -18.75 -5.07
C LYS A 67 14.85 -18.64 -4.43
N VAL A 68 14.70 -17.74 -3.45
CA VAL A 68 13.40 -17.47 -2.82
C VAL A 68 12.58 -16.51 -3.68
N ASN A 69 13.21 -15.44 -4.17
CA ASN A 69 12.53 -14.36 -4.86
C ASN A 69 13.04 -14.23 -6.29
N HIS A 70 12.13 -13.92 -7.20
CA HIS A 70 12.43 -13.50 -8.56
C HIS A 70 11.86 -12.10 -8.78
N THR A 71 12.73 -11.11 -8.95
CA THR A 71 12.35 -9.72 -9.22
C THR A 71 12.28 -9.50 -10.72
N ARG A 72 11.11 -9.07 -11.21
CA ARG A 72 10.89 -8.65 -12.61
C ARG A 72 10.39 -7.21 -12.61
N GLU A 73 10.98 -6.38 -13.46
CA GLU A 73 10.54 -5.00 -13.68
C GLU A 73 9.54 -4.97 -14.84
N GLU A 74 8.41 -4.28 -14.64
CA GLU A 74 7.35 -4.12 -15.62
C GLU A 74 6.84 -2.69 -15.58
N THR A 75 6.58 -2.11 -16.76
CA THR A 75 5.93 -0.81 -16.86
C THR A 75 4.44 -0.97 -16.55
N ARG A 76 3.94 -0.18 -15.59
CA ARG A 76 2.51 -0.12 -15.25
C ARG A 76 1.98 1.27 -15.53
N GLU A 77 0.75 1.32 -16.00
CA GLU A 77 0.02 2.55 -16.23
C GLU A 77 -1.07 2.71 -15.19
N THR A 78 -1.39 3.94 -14.84
CA THR A 78 -2.41 4.27 -13.85
C THR A 78 -3.08 5.56 -14.24
N THR A 79 -4.39 5.63 -14.06
CA THR A 79 -5.17 6.83 -14.34
C THR A 79 -5.33 7.66 -13.06
N VAL A 80 -5.01 8.95 -13.14
CA VAL A 80 -5.13 9.88 -12.01
C VAL A 80 -6.34 10.79 -12.20
N ARG A 81 -7.33 10.68 -11.32
CA ARG A 81 -8.52 11.54 -11.33
C ARG A 81 -8.18 12.96 -10.88
N GLN A 82 -8.34 13.93 -11.78
CA GLN A 82 -8.00 15.34 -11.51
C GLN A 82 -9.06 16.09 -10.67
N CYS A 83 -10.29 15.56 -10.59
CA CYS A 83 -11.42 16.17 -9.89
C CYS A 83 -11.60 15.64 -8.44
N GLU A 84 -10.72 14.76 -7.98
CA GLU A 84 -10.82 14.18 -6.63
C GLU A 84 -10.45 15.23 -5.55
N ASN A 85 -10.98 15.07 -4.34
CA ASN A 85 -10.74 16.01 -3.23
C ASN A 85 -9.23 16.22 -2.98
N SER A 86 -8.75 17.46 -3.05
CA SER A 86 -7.32 17.82 -3.06
C SER A 86 -6.62 17.77 -1.70
N PHE A 87 -7.28 17.29 -0.63
CA PHE A 87 -6.77 17.32 0.75
C PHE A 87 -5.28 16.91 0.89
N TYR A 88 -4.88 15.79 0.28
CA TYR A 88 -3.50 15.31 0.35
C TYR A 88 -2.49 16.21 -0.38
N VAL A 89 -2.88 16.78 -1.52
CA VAL A 89 -2.00 17.68 -2.30
C VAL A 89 -1.86 19.03 -1.61
N ASP A 90 -2.95 19.51 -1.00
CA ASP A 90 -3.00 20.81 -0.33
C ASP A 90 -2.19 20.82 0.97
N THR A 91 -2.21 19.70 1.72
CA THR A 91 -1.33 19.53 2.89
C THR A 91 0.15 19.53 2.48
N ILE A 92 0.52 18.83 1.40
CA ILE A 92 1.91 18.85 0.88
C ILE A 92 2.32 20.27 0.45
N ARG A 93 1.40 21.02 -0.18
CA ARG A 93 1.65 22.42 -0.55
C ARG A 93 1.92 23.27 0.70
N ALA A 94 1.07 23.18 1.71
CA ALA A 94 1.22 23.92 2.96
C ALA A 94 2.55 23.61 3.66
N PHE A 95 2.94 22.33 3.74
CA PHE A 95 4.23 21.95 4.34
C PHE A 95 5.45 22.38 3.53
N ARG A 96 5.37 22.38 2.19
CA ARG A 96 6.47 22.86 1.34
C ARG A 96 6.64 24.37 1.45
N ASP A 97 5.54 25.11 1.51
CA ASP A 97 5.56 26.58 1.46
C ASP A 97 5.93 27.17 2.83
N ARG A 98 5.63 26.48 3.93
CA ARG A 98 5.95 26.87 5.32
C ARG A 98 7.44 27.25 5.56
N PRO A 99 8.46 26.49 5.12
CA PRO A 99 9.86 26.92 5.22
C PRO A 99 10.20 28.23 4.48
N TYR A 100 9.48 28.56 3.41
CA TYR A 100 9.70 29.82 2.68
C TYR A 100 9.09 31.00 3.43
N GLU A 101 7.97 30.80 4.14
CA GLU A 101 7.41 31.80 5.05
C GLU A 101 8.44 32.19 6.12
N TYR A 102 9.04 31.21 6.81
CA TYR A 102 10.07 31.46 7.82
C TYR A 102 11.35 32.09 7.26
N ARG A 103 11.80 31.69 6.06
CA ARG A 103 12.95 32.33 5.41
C ARG A 103 12.68 33.78 4.98
N GLY A 104 11.43 34.14 4.70
CA GLY A 104 11.02 35.51 4.38
C GLY A 104 11.01 36.43 5.61
N LEU A 105 10.68 35.89 6.78
CA LEU A 105 10.64 36.62 8.07
C LEU A 105 12.04 36.90 8.67
N HIS A 106 13.07 36.15 8.25
CA HIS A 106 14.46 36.29 8.70
C HIS A 106 15.35 37.06 7.71
N LYS A 107 14.75 37.87 6.83
CA LYS A 107 15.45 38.76 5.90
C LYS A 107 15.21 40.22 6.25
#